data_AF-A0A7R9BDD7-F1
#
_entry.id   AF-A0A7R9BDD7-F1
#
_cell.length_a   1.000
_cell.length_b   1.000
_cell.length_c   1.000
_cell.angle_alpha   90.00
_cell.angle_beta   90.00
_cell.angle_gamma   90.00
#
_symmetry.space_group_name_H-M   'P 1'
#
loop_
_entity.id
_entity.type
_entity.pdbx_description
1 polymer ?
#
loop_
_entity_poly.entity_id
_entity_poly.type
_entity_poly.pdbx_seq_one_letter_code
_entity_poly.pdbx_strand_id
1 'polypeptide(L)'
;GEVELENLPLKKDALRHIGLPIEVRAGYVGKVKLQIPIPQFRSVPWVILIEQLCLVVSPIKLSEWDEEAETQAAHDYKLSQLDSLEARWRADTESAQVSSYYASSYSLWLSLGTNLVTNIVENLQVCVSLGHRREDGGPAVYPIRHHPSHHSVSFQLKIKDVHIRYEDDETVPSQAFAFGITIDSLTAQSCDDKWMPRFMGQGASKTSFKLLELTALSVYCDSITADHLLGSLSLAELVVAMSQCLVQEHQFLLSPVSAQAHIKRNKSDQPLRSKTQPRIVCDVHLEEVPISLTDWQYGQMVGCVKGLLHIDKCCRLRKYRPDVSVKESPRAWWTYAASCSVPGWRREPAGAWDRALQRAKDNVAYVDIYYKILTNPTATILPEQKILKDSIETERGYEELRALREVCSLSLTLTPARNGNNDYFLVVVSHSYPGKERE
;
A
#
# COMPACT_ATOMS: atom_id res chain seq x y z
N GLY A 1 4.59 -20.11 -20.60
CA GLY A 1 3.35 -19.32 -20.52
C GLY A 1 3.76 -17.89 -20.51
N GLU A 2 3.19 -17.08 -21.40
CA GLU A 2 3.52 -15.67 -21.53
C GLU A 2 2.22 -14.88 -21.46
N VAL A 3 2.20 -13.87 -20.61
CA VAL A 3 1.11 -12.91 -20.51
C VAL A 3 1.70 -11.54 -20.76
N GLU A 4 1.12 -10.80 -21.68
CA GLU A 4 1.53 -9.47 -22.06
C GLU A 4 0.31 -8.57 -22.05
N LEU A 5 0.47 -7.43 -21.39
CA LEU A 5 -0.53 -6.38 -21.28
C LEU A 5 0.12 -5.10 -21.75
N GLU A 6 -0.58 -4.34 -22.58
CA GLU A 6 -0.07 -3.09 -23.14
C GLU A 6 -1.05 -1.96 -22.90
N ASN A 7 -0.53 -0.73 -22.83
CA ASN A 7 -1.30 0.50 -22.69
C ASN A 7 -2.28 0.47 -21.50
N LEU A 8 -1.78 0.08 -20.33
CA LEU A 8 -2.57 -0.03 -19.12
C LEU A 8 -2.76 1.34 -18.46
N PRO A 9 -3.99 1.90 -18.43
CA PRO A 9 -4.23 3.16 -17.72
C PRO A 9 -4.16 2.94 -16.20
N LEU A 10 -3.62 3.93 -15.48
CA LEU A 10 -3.57 3.91 -14.02
C LEU A 10 -4.83 4.58 -13.44
N LYS A 11 -5.40 3.96 -12.40
CA LYS A 11 -6.59 4.49 -11.72
C LYS A 11 -6.23 5.74 -10.90
N LYS A 12 -7.19 6.67 -10.79
CA LYS A 12 -7.09 7.88 -9.96
C LYS A 12 -6.62 7.59 -8.53
N ASP A 13 -7.13 6.52 -7.95
CA ASP A 13 -6.86 6.11 -6.55
C ASP A 13 -5.66 5.16 -6.40
N ALA A 14 -4.86 4.94 -7.45
CA ALA A 14 -3.76 3.96 -7.40
C ALA A 14 -2.74 4.24 -6.28
N LEU A 15 -2.57 5.51 -5.89
CA LEU A 15 -1.62 5.94 -4.86
C LEU A 15 -2.24 6.13 -3.46
N ARG A 16 -3.52 5.83 -3.27
CA ARG A 16 -4.22 6.11 -1.99
C ARG A 16 -3.61 5.38 -0.80
N HIS A 17 -2.99 4.22 -1.05
CA HIS A 17 -2.29 3.43 -0.05
C HIS A 17 -1.05 4.11 0.55
N ILE A 18 -0.52 5.14 -0.10
CA ILE A 18 0.62 5.93 0.39
C ILE A 18 0.18 6.82 1.57
N GLY A 19 -1.12 7.08 1.73
CA GLY A 19 -1.65 7.88 2.84
C GLY A 19 -1.32 9.37 2.73
N LEU A 20 -1.00 9.84 1.53
CA LEU A 20 -0.84 11.26 1.20
C LEU A 20 -2.11 11.77 0.49
N PRO A 21 -2.49 13.05 0.65
CA PRO A 21 -3.66 13.64 0.01
C PRO A 21 -3.34 14.04 -1.44
N ILE A 22 -2.98 13.04 -2.24
CA ILE A 22 -2.60 13.15 -3.63
C ILE A 22 -3.45 12.22 -4.48
N GLU A 23 -3.63 12.57 -5.74
CA GLU A 23 -4.39 11.78 -6.70
C GLU A 23 -3.63 11.63 -8.01
N VAL A 24 -3.85 10.52 -8.70
CA VAL A 24 -3.34 10.31 -10.05
C VAL A 24 -4.22 11.10 -11.01
N ARG A 25 -3.66 12.13 -11.64
CA ARG A 25 -4.36 12.92 -12.66
C ARG A 25 -4.36 12.20 -14.00
N ALA A 26 -3.20 11.66 -14.37
CA ALA A 26 -3.06 10.88 -15.59
C ALA A 26 -1.88 9.91 -15.44
N GLY A 27 -1.94 8.74 -16.07
CA GLY A 27 -0.83 7.81 -16.04
C GLY A 27 -1.11 6.53 -16.78
N TYR A 28 -0.06 5.88 -17.25
CA TYR A 28 -0.14 4.62 -17.96
C TYR A 28 1.12 3.79 -17.77
N VAL A 29 0.98 2.49 -18.02
CA VAL A 29 2.09 1.56 -18.20
C VAL A 29 2.05 1.07 -19.64
N GLY A 30 3.08 1.39 -20.42
CA GLY A 30 3.13 1.04 -21.84
C GLY A 30 3.13 -0.47 -22.05
N LYS A 31 3.92 -1.20 -21.25
CA LYS A 31 4.00 -2.66 -21.33
C LYS A 31 4.21 -3.31 -19.97
N VAL A 32 3.42 -4.32 -19.65
CA VAL A 32 3.65 -5.27 -18.55
C VAL A 32 3.68 -6.67 -19.12
N LYS A 33 4.82 -7.35 -18.99
CA LYS A 33 5.02 -8.70 -19.49
C LYS A 33 5.45 -9.63 -18.38
N LEU A 34 4.74 -10.74 -18.24
CA LEU A 34 5.00 -11.80 -17.29
C LEU A 34 5.30 -13.09 -18.06
N GLN A 35 6.54 -13.57 -17.97
CA GLN A 35 6.96 -14.84 -18.54
C GLN A 35 7.12 -15.88 -17.45
N ILE A 36 6.25 -16.89 -17.50
CA ILE A 36 6.25 -18.03 -16.58
C ILE A 36 6.77 -19.26 -17.34
N PRO A 37 7.89 -19.85 -16.92
CA PRO A 37 8.44 -21.04 -17.55
C PRO A 37 7.65 -22.29 -17.11
N ILE A 38 6.43 -22.48 -17.62
CA ILE A 38 5.50 -23.57 -17.22
C ILE A 38 6.18 -24.94 -17.06
N PRO A 39 6.93 -25.47 -18.05
CA PRO A 39 7.55 -26.79 -17.92
C PRO A 39 8.70 -26.84 -16.89
N GLN A 40 9.19 -25.69 -16.45
CA GLN A 40 10.39 -25.51 -15.62
C GLN A 40 10.14 -24.46 -14.52
N PHE A 41 8.92 -24.44 -13.99
CA PHE A 41 8.38 -23.34 -13.16
C PHE A 41 9.21 -23.03 -11.91
N ARG A 42 9.97 -24.02 -11.41
CA ARG A 42 10.85 -23.92 -10.25
C ARG A 42 12.33 -23.80 -10.60
N SER A 43 12.70 -24.12 -11.84
CA SER A 43 14.07 -24.26 -12.31
C SER A 43 14.47 -23.19 -13.33
N VAL A 44 13.58 -22.27 -13.67
CA VAL A 44 13.85 -21.09 -14.49
C VAL A 44 13.18 -19.90 -13.81
N PRO A 45 13.84 -18.72 -13.74
CA PRO A 45 13.25 -17.58 -13.08
C PRO A 45 12.09 -17.04 -13.91
N TRP A 46 11.08 -16.51 -13.24
CA TRP A 46 10.03 -15.78 -13.92
C TRP A 46 10.56 -14.41 -14.31
N VAL A 47 10.24 -13.95 -15.50
CA VAL A 47 10.66 -12.62 -15.95
C VAL A 47 9.45 -11.70 -15.86
N ILE A 48 9.60 -10.63 -15.09
CA ILE A 48 8.64 -9.54 -14.98
C ILE A 48 9.28 -8.32 -15.63
N LEU A 49 8.64 -7.82 -16.66
CA LEU A 49 9.06 -6.64 -17.40
C LEU A 49 7.97 -5.57 -17.30
N ILE A 50 8.37 -4.37 -16.90
CA ILE A 50 7.54 -3.16 -16.87
C ILE A 50 8.28 -2.12 -17.70
N GLU A 51 7.67 -1.62 -18.76
CA GLU A 51 8.25 -0.57 -19.62
C GLU A 51 7.29 0.61 -19.74
N GLN A 52 7.86 1.81 -19.80
CA GLN A 52 7.14 3.07 -20.00
C GLN A 52 6.09 3.32 -18.91
N LEU A 53 6.56 3.43 -17.67
CA LEU A 53 5.72 3.82 -16.54
C LEU A 53 5.72 5.35 -16.47
N CYS A 54 4.65 5.97 -16.95
CA CYS A 54 4.45 7.42 -16.88
C CYS A 54 3.32 7.73 -15.92
N LEU A 55 3.57 8.62 -14.96
CA LEU A 55 2.61 8.96 -13.93
C LEU A 55 2.64 10.45 -13.61
N VAL A 56 1.50 11.13 -13.72
CA VAL A 56 1.28 12.51 -13.27
C VAL A 56 0.37 12.51 -12.05
N VAL A 57 0.86 13.09 -10.97
CA VAL A 57 0.23 13.13 -9.65
C VAL A 57 0.05 14.57 -9.23
N SER A 58 -1.05 14.92 -8.57
CA SER A 58 -1.24 16.26 -7.99
C SER A 58 -1.80 16.16 -6.57
N PRO A 59 -1.73 17.23 -5.76
CA PRO A 59 -2.59 17.37 -4.59
C PRO A 59 -4.06 17.18 -4.95
N ILE A 60 -4.84 16.71 -3.98
CA ILE A 60 -6.30 16.74 -4.07
C ILE A 60 -6.76 18.21 -4.04
N LYS A 61 -7.51 18.63 -5.06
CA LYS A 61 -8.08 19.97 -5.12
C LYS A 61 -9.28 20.07 -4.19
N LEU A 62 -9.17 20.91 -3.17
CA LEU A 62 -10.25 21.13 -2.20
C LEU A 62 -11.48 21.82 -2.85
N SER A 63 -11.33 22.46 -4.00
CA SER A 63 -12.43 23.06 -4.78
C SER A 63 -13.27 22.02 -5.53
N GLU A 64 -12.62 20.97 -6.06
CA GLU A 64 -13.22 19.87 -6.83
C GLU A 64 -13.72 18.71 -5.94
N TRP A 65 -13.70 18.90 -4.62
CA TRP A 65 -14.04 17.86 -3.66
C TRP A 65 -15.50 17.45 -3.73
N ASP A 66 -15.73 16.17 -3.99
CA ASP A 66 -17.02 15.50 -3.92
C ASP A 66 -17.06 14.57 -2.68
N GLU A 67 -17.97 14.86 -1.76
CA GLU A 67 -18.11 14.09 -0.53
C GLU A 67 -18.65 12.67 -0.78
N GLU A 68 -19.57 12.50 -1.73
CA GLU A 68 -20.13 11.19 -2.05
C GLU A 68 -19.07 10.32 -2.74
N ALA A 69 -18.36 10.88 -3.72
CA ALA A 69 -17.26 10.16 -4.38
C ALA A 69 -16.14 9.80 -3.39
N GLU A 70 -15.75 10.72 -2.50
CA GLU A 70 -14.70 10.42 -1.52
C GLU A 70 -15.14 9.35 -0.52
N THR A 71 -16.37 9.44 0.00
CA THR A 71 -16.89 8.46 0.96
C THR A 71 -17.02 7.08 0.34
N GLN A 72 -17.50 6.99 -0.91
CA GLN A 72 -17.53 5.75 -1.66
C GLN A 72 -16.12 5.18 -1.88
N ALA A 73 -15.20 6.03 -2.34
CA ALA A 73 -13.85 5.57 -2.63
C ALA A 73 -13.11 5.16 -1.32
N ALA A 74 -13.35 5.85 -0.20
CA ALA A 74 -12.81 5.48 1.11
C ALA A 74 -13.40 4.15 1.61
N HIS A 75 -14.69 3.92 1.34
CA HIS A 75 -15.36 2.66 1.60
C HIS A 75 -14.76 1.52 0.76
N ASP A 76 -14.55 1.72 -0.54
CA ASP A 76 -13.95 0.74 -1.44
C ASP A 76 -12.50 0.42 -1.06
N TYR A 77 -11.73 1.44 -0.67
CA TYR A 77 -10.37 1.25 -0.15
C TYR A 77 -10.37 0.43 1.15
N LYS A 78 -11.29 0.74 2.07
CA LYS A 78 -11.47 -0.02 3.32
C LYS A 78 -11.81 -1.48 3.05
N LEU A 79 -12.73 -1.77 2.13
CA LEU A 79 -13.07 -3.13 1.73
C LEU A 79 -11.89 -3.85 1.07
N SER A 80 -11.19 -3.20 0.13
CA SER A 80 -10.01 -3.76 -0.54
C SER A 80 -8.90 -4.15 0.44
N GLN A 81 -8.68 -3.35 1.49
CA GLN A 81 -7.76 -3.67 2.57
C GLN A 81 -8.18 -4.92 3.35
N LEU A 82 -9.47 -5.05 3.69
CA LEU A 82 -9.99 -6.21 4.40
C LEU A 82 -9.94 -7.48 3.53
N ASP A 83 -10.21 -7.36 2.23
CA ASP A 83 -10.13 -8.46 1.27
C ASP A 83 -8.69 -8.94 1.10
N SER A 84 -7.72 -8.01 1.07
CA SER A 84 -6.30 -8.34 1.03
C SER A 84 -5.86 -9.11 2.29
N LEU A 85 -6.37 -8.74 3.46
CA LEU A 85 -6.13 -9.43 4.73
C LEU A 85 -6.73 -10.85 4.71
N GLU A 86 -7.95 -10.99 4.22
CA GLU A 86 -8.64 -12.28 4.08
C GLU A 86 -7.95 -13.21 3.08
N ALA A 87 -7.53 -12.67 1.93
CA ALA A 87 -6.80 -13.42 0.91
C ALA A 87 -5.48 -13.98 1.46
N ARG A 88 -4.76 -13.18 2.27
CA ARG A 88 -3.54 -13.63 2.96
C ARG A 88 -3.85 -14.76 3.95
N TRP A 89 -4.86 -14.59 4.79
CA TRP A 89 -5.27 -15.63 5.75
C TRP A 89 -5.70 -16.94 5.06
N ARG A 90 -6.43 -16.87 3.94
CA ARG A 90 -6.80 -18.05 3.15
C ARG A 90 -5.58 -18.77 2.60
N ALA A 91 -4.65 -18.02 2.01
CA ALA A 91 -3.38 -18.57 1.52
C ALA A 91 -2.63 -19.33 2.62
N ASP A 92 -2.59 -18.76 3.83
CA ASP A 92 -1.95 -19.39 4.99
C ASP A 92 -2.71 -20.64 5.47
N THR A 93 -4.04 -20.60 5.55
CA THR A 93 -4.86 -21.69 6.12
C THR A 93 -5.03 -22.88 5.17
N GLU A 94 -5.28 -22.64 3.88
CA GLU A 94 -5.44 -23.70 2.88
C GLU A 94 -4.12 -24.46 2.63
N SER A 95 -2.98 -23.78 2.79
CA SER A 95 -1.67 -24.42 2.75
C SER A 95 -1.45 -25.43 3.89
N ALA A 96 -2.18 -25.28 5.00
CA ALA A 96 -2.05 -26.11 6.20
C ALA A 96 -3.02 -27.31 6.26
N GLN A 97 -4.15 -27.29 5.53
CA GLN A 97 -5.25 -28.25 5.75
C GLN A 97 -5.52 -29.29 4.63
N VAL A 98 -5.18 -29.10 3.34
CA VAL A 98 -5.61 -30.07 2.29
C VAL A 98 -4.58 -30.30 1.16
N SER A 99 -4.07 -31.54 1.07
CA SER A 99 -3.31 -32.08 -0.08
C SER A 99 -4.24 -32.61 -1.18
N SER A 100 -4.90 -31.72 -1.94
CA SER A 100 -5.65 -32.10 -3.15
C SER A 100 -5.19 -31.30 -4.38
N TYR A 101 -5.08 -31.99 -5.52
CA TYR A 101 -4.46 -31.51 -6.76
C TYR A 101 -5.21 -30.35 -7.46
N TYR A 102 -6.51 -30.18 -7.18
CA TYR A 102 -7.32 -29.10 -7.77
C TYR A 102 -7.49 -27.89 -6.82
N ALA A 103 -7.55 -28.11 -5.50
CA ALA A 103 -7.52 -27.02 -4.52
C ALA A 103 -6.18 -26.29 -4.56
N SER A 104 -5.09 -27.03 -4.76
CA SER A 104 -3.73 -26.50 -4.86
C SER A 104 -3.53 -25.54 -6.03
N SER A 105 -4.19 -25.69 -7.18
CA SER A 105 -3.96 -24.79 -8.33
C SER A 105 -4.56 -23.39 -8.14
N TYR A 106 -5.73 -23.30 -7.49
CA TYR A 106 -6.40 -22.03 -7.20
C TYR A 106 -5.80 -21.34 -5.97
N SER A 107 -5.46 -22.10 -4.94
CA SER A 107 -4.75 -21.60 -3.75
C SER A 107 -3.29 -21.27 -4.05
N LEU A 108 -2.61 -21.97 -4.96
CA LEU A 108 -1.33 -21.55 -5.53
C LEU A 108 -1.49 -20.25 -6.30
N TRP A 109 -2.53 -20.03 -7.12
CA TRP A 109 -2.68 -18.74 -7.83
C TRP A 109 -2.99 -17.57 -6.89
N LEU A 110 -3.85 -17.75 -5.88
CA LEU A 110 -4.17 -16.72 -4.87
C LEU A 110 -3.01 -16.47 -3.89
N SER A 111 -2.35 -17.54 -3.43
CA SER A 111 -1.14 -17.42 -2.60
C SER A 111 0.05 -16.92 -3.41
N LEU A 112 0.20 -17.26 -4.69
CA LEU A 112 1.25 -16.71 -5.56
C LEU A 112 0.92 -15.30 -5.99
N GLY A 113 -0.33 -14.90 -6.19
CA GLY A 113 -0.69 -13.51 -6.50
C GLY A 113 -0.44 -12.58 -5.31
N THR A 114 -0.87 -13.00 -4.12
CA THR A 114 -0.58 -12.28 -2.87
C THR A 114 0.89 -12.38 -2.48
N ASN A 115 1.54 -13.55 -2.59
CA ASN A 115 2.99 -13.71 -2.42
C ASN A 115 3.79 -13.03 -3.53
N LEU A 116 3.27 -12.78 -4.73
CA LEU A 116 4.00 -12.06 -5.77
C LEU A 116 3.99 -10.59 -5.44
N VAL A 117 2.85 -10.01 -5.04
CA VAL A 117 2.79 -8.64 -4.54
C VAL A 117 3.55 -8.51 -3.22
N THR A 118 3.39 -9.40 -2.24
CA THR A 118 4.12 -9.32 -0.97
C THR A 118 5.56 -9.76 -1.10
N ASN A 119 6.00 -10.66 -1.99
CA ASN A 119 7.42 -10.88 -2.24
C ASN A 119 8.01 -9.77 -3.09
N ILE A 120 7.29 -9.19 -4.06
CA ILE A 120 7.75 -7.99 -4.77
C ILE A 120 7.90 -6.85 -3.77
N VAL A 121 6.92 -6.64 -2.87
CA VAL A 121 6.94 -5.63 -1.80
C VAL A 121 7.94 -5.97 -0.69
N GLU A 122 8.13 -7.22 -0.27
CA GLU A 122 9.11 -7.63 0.74
C GLU A 122 10.53 -7.61 0.17
N ASN A 123 10.71 -7.89 -1.13
CA ASN A 123 12.00 -7.74 -1.81
C ASN A 123 12.27 -6.28 -2.23
N LEU A 124 11.24 -5.45 -2.49
CA LEU A 124 11.37 -3.99 -2.72
C LEU A 124 11.42 -3.19 -1.41
N GLN A 125 10.85 -3.67 -0.30
CA GLN A 125 10.92 -3.04 1.04
C GLN A 125 12.37 -2.98 1.53
N VAL A 126 13.20 -3.92 1.11
CA VAL A 126 14.65 -3.90 1.36
C VAL A 126 15.34 -2.76 0.59
N CYS A 127 14.75 -2.23 -0.48
CA CYS A 127 15.31 -1.15 -1.29
C CYS A 127 14.72 0.25 -1.01
N VAL A 128 13.53 0.36 -0.39
CA VAL A 128 12.84 1.67 -0.19
C VAL A 128 12.63 2.03 1.29
N SER A 129 13.33 1.39 2.23
CA SER A 129 13.35 1.85 3.63
C SER A 129 14.37 2.98 3.87
N LEU A 130 14.22 4.09 3.13
CA LEU A 130 14.84 5.37 3.49
C LEU A 130 13.96 6.07 4.54
N GLY A 131 14.35 5.89 5.80
CA GLY A 131 14.16 6.83 6.90
C GLY A 131 12.79 7.50 7.05
N HIS A 132 11.84 6.83 7.69
CA HIS A 132 10.78 7.52 8.43
C HIS A 132 10.87 7.14 9.91
N ARG A 133 11.62 7.95 10.67
CA ARG A 133 11.62 7.89 12.13
C ARG A 133 10.43 8.71 12.62
N ARG A 134 9.33 8.05 12.99
CA ARG A 134 8.29 8.71 13.79
C ARG A 134 8.82 8.86 15.21
N GLU A 135 9.04 10.10 15.63
CA GLU A 135 9.06 10.47 17.05
C GLU A 135 7.62 10.41 17.51
N ASP A 136 7.24 9.31 18.18
CA ASP A 136 6.29 9.25 19.30
C ASP A 136 5.85 7.79 19.53
N GLY A 137 6.27 7.23 20.68
CA GLY A 137 5.57 6.12 21.33
C GLY A 137 5.93 4.69 20.93
N GLY A 138 7.03 4.16 21.49
CA GLY A 138 7.26 2.72 21.75
C GLY A 138 7.58 1.83 20.53
N PRO A 139 8.53 0.88 20.63
CA PRO A 139 8.80 -0.02 19.52
C PRO A 139 7.69 -1.08 19.48
N ALA A 140 6.78 -0.96 18.51
CA ALA A 140 5.97 -2.10 18.08
C ALA A 140 6.88 -3.08 17.33
N VAL A 141 7.68 -3.85 18.08
CA VAL A 141 8.36 -5.03 17.55
C VAL A 141 7.28 -6.09 17.37
N TYR A 142 6.65 -6.10 16.19
CA TYR A 142 5.89 -7.28 15.79
C TYR A 142 6.88 -8.43 15.62
N PRO A 143 6.75 -9.54 16.37
CA PRO A 143 7.53 -10.72 16.08
C PRO A 143 7.11 -11.19 14.69
N ILE A 144 8.04 -11.14 13.74
CA ILE A 144 7.91 -11.73 12.41
C ILE A 144 7.62 -13.22 12.64
N ARG A 145 6.34 -13.62 12.60
CA ARG A 145 5.96 -15.03 12.55
C ARG A 145 6.37 -15.55 11.17
N HIS A 146 7.56 -16.14 11.13
CA HIS A 146 8.03 -16.90 9.98
C HIS A 146 7.21 -18.19 9.91
N HIS A 147 6.41 -18.35 8.84
CA HIS A 147 5.77 -19.63 8.53
C HIS A 147 6.71 -20.53 7.70
N PRO A 148 6.61 -21.85 7.86
CA PRO A 148 7.59 -22.80 7.33
C PRO A 148 7.35 -23.09 5.85
N SER A 149 8.45 -23.18 5.10
CA SER A 149 8.59 -23.88 3.81
C SER A 149 7.58 -23.53 2.70
N HIS A 150 7.76 -22.38 2.07
CA HIS A 150 7.28 -22.20 0.69
C HIS A 150 8.47 -22.14 -0.26
N HIS A 151 8.50 -23.08 -1.21
CA HIS A 151 9.51 -23.16 -2.28
C HIS A 151 9.66 -21.80 -2.96
N SER A 152 10.74 -21.08 -2.66
CA SER A 152 10.96 -19.73 -3.20
C SER A 152 11.11 -19.81 -4.72
N VAL A 153 10.17 -19.21 -5.43
CA VAL A 153 10.27 -18.99 -6.87
C VAL A 153 11.27 -17.87 -7.12
N SER A 154 12.21 -18.08 -8.04
CA SER A 154 13.13 -17.03 -8.47
C SER A 154 12.42 -16.13 -9.48
N PHE A 155 12.54 -14.82 -9.32
CA PHE A 155 12.07 -13.85 -10.31
C PHE A 155 13.22 -12.94 -10.74
N GLN A 156 13.13 -12.47 -11.98
CA GLN A 156 13.91 -11.40 -12.54
C GLN A 156 12.96 -10.25 -12.83
N LEU A 157 13.23 -9.10 -12.23
CA LEU A 157 12.48 -7.86 -12.44
C LEU A 157 13.29 -6.95 -13.36
N LYS A 158 12.64 -6.41 -14.38
CA LYS A 158 13.17 -5.37 -15.26
C LYS A 158 12.13 -4.26 -15.34
N ILE A 159 12.51 -3.07 -14.92
CA ILE A 159 11.71 -1.86 -15.06
C ILE A 159 12.50 -0.92 -15.96
N LYS A 160 11.86 -0.32 -16.96
CA LYS A 160 12.47 0.66 -17.84
C LYS A 160 11.56 1.86 -18.08
N ASP A 161 12.18 2.98 -18.39
CA ASP A 161 11.52 4.20 -18.82
C ASP A 161 10.45 4.63 -17.80
N VAL A 162 10.88 4.84 -16.55
CA VAL A 162 10.01 5.34 -15.48
C VAL A 162 10.09 6.85 -15.45
N HIS A 163 8.93 7.51 -15.45
CA HIS A 163 8.80 8.93 -15.20
C HIS A 163 7.59 9.21 -14.32
N ILE A 164 7.86 9.52 -13.05
CA ILE A 164 6.84 9.92 -12.08
C ILE A 164 6.99 11.42 -11.87
N ARG A 165 5.94 12.18 -12.16
CA ARG A 165 5.89 13.63 -12.10
C ARG A 165 4.77 14.06 -11.15
N TYR A 166 5.14 14.71 -10.06
CA TYR A 166 4.23 15.38 -9.15
C TYR A 166 4.12 16.84 -9.56
N GLU A 167 2.91 17.32 -9.83
CA GLU A 167 2.60 18.70 -10.20
C GLU A 167 1.74 19.35 -9.13
N ASP A 168 2.06 20.60 -8.80
CA ASP A 168 1.44 21.28 -7.68
C ASP A 168 1.22 22.75 -8.00
N ASP A 169 -0.05 23.15 -7.97
CA ASP A 169 -0.55 24.51 -8.06
C ASP A 169 -1.41 24.91 -6.85
N GLU A 170 -1.39 24.09 -5.79
CA GLU A 170 -2.32 24.19 -4.65
C GLU A 170 -1.62 24.44 -3.32
N THR A 171 -0.49 23.78 -3.06
CA THR A 171 0.15 23.78 -1.73
C THR A 171 0.89 25.07 -1.42
N VAL A 172 1.44 25.72 -2.45
CA VAL A 172 2.17 26.98 -2.34
C VAL A 172 1.40 28.07 -3.09
N PRO A 173 0.87 29.10 -2.38
CA PRO A 173 0.05 30.12 -3.00
C PRO A 173 0.76 30.83 -4.16
N SER A 174 0.05 30.96 -5.29
CA SER A 174 0.51 31.70 -6.48
C SER A 174 1.78 31.15 -7.13
N GLN A 175 2.16 29.91 -6.86
CA GLN A 175 3.32 29.25 -7.45
C GLN A 175 2.91 27.87 -7.95
N ALA A 176 3.41 27.50 -9.12
CA ALA A 176 3.27 26.16 -9.65
C ALA A 176 4.66 25.55 -9.83
N PHE A 177 4.82 24.29 -9.44
CA PHE A 177 6.08 23.57 -9.59
C PHE A 177 5.83 22.10 -9.93
N ALA A 178 6.86 21.45 -10.46
CA ALA A 178 6.84 20.03 -10.72
C ALA A 178 8.06 19.35 -10.14
N PHE A 179 7.84 18.35 -9.28
CA PHE A 179 8.86 17.40 -8.88
C PHE A 179 8.79 16.18 -9.78
N GLY A 180 9.93 15.64 -10.19
CA GLY A 180 9.91 14.37 -10.91
C GLY A 180 11.06 13.45 -10.58
N ILE A 181 10.79 12.18 -10.78
CA ILE A 181 11.74 11.07 -10.66
C ILE A 181 11.76 10.37 -12.00
N THR A 182 12.95 10.22 -12.58
CA THR A 182 13.16 9.42 -13.78
C THR A 182 14.10 8.26 -13.50
N ILE A 183 13.84 7.11 -14.13
CA ILE A 183 14.72 5.95 -14.10
C ILE A 183 14.75 5.35 -15.51
N ASP A 184 15.93 5.31 -16.14
CA ASP A 184 16.11 4.66 -17.44
C ASP A 184 15.91 3.15 -17.30
N SER A 185 16.58 2.53 -16.33
CA SER A 185 16.38 1.11 -16.04
C SER A 185 16.68 0.73 -14.60
N LEU A 186 15.86 -0.16 -14.05
CA LEU A 186 16.13 -0.90 -12.81
C LEU A 186 15.99 -2.39 -13.11
N THR A 187 17.03 -3.16 -12.81
CA THR A 187 16.98 -4.62 -12.87
C THR A 187 17.25 -5.22 -11.50
N ALA A 188 16.56 -6.31 -11.18
CA ALA A 188 16.81 -7.12 -10.01
C ALA A 188 16.79 -8.60 -10.40
N GLN A 189 17.90 -9.30 -10.22
CA GLN A 189 18.07 -10.68 -10.67
C GLN A 189 18.89 -11.51 -9.71
N SER A 190 18.66 -12.82 -9.71
CA SER A 190 19.49 -13.77 -8.95
C SER A 190 20.89 -13.86 -9.56
N CYS A 191 21.90 -13.99 -8.70
CA CYS A 191 23.29 -14.14 -9.08
C CYS A 191 24.01 -15.19 -8.22
N ASP A 192 25.26 -15.48 -8.57
CA ASP A 192 26.15 -16.32 -7.77
C ASP A 192 26.91 -15.51 -6.69
N ASP A 193 27.75 -16.20 -5.91
CA ASP A 193 28.58 -15.60 -4.86
C ASP A 193 29.69 -14.68 -5.40
N LYS A 194 29.89 -14.66 -6.71
CA LYS A 194 30.78 -13.76 -7.43
C LYS A 194 30.03 -12.61 -8.11
N TRP A 195 28.75 -12.43 -7.78
CA TRP A 195 27.87 -11.38 -8.31
C TRP A 195 27.65 -11.47 -9.83
N MET A 196 27.89 -12.64 -10.43
CA MET A 196 27.62 -12.84 -11.85
C MET A 196 26.15 -13.21 -12.04
N PRO A 197 25.41 -12.53 -12.95
CA PRO A 197 24.03 -12.88 -13.28
C PRO A 197 23.94 -14.31 -13.79
N ARG A 198 23.42 -15.20 -12.95
CA ARG A 198 23.26 -16.62 -13.26
C ARG A 198 22.08 -17.16 -12.48
N PHE A 199 21.32 -18.02 -13.14
CA PHE A 199 20.30 -18.76 -12.43
C PHE A 199 20.96 -19.84 -11.56
N MET A 200 20.91 -19.64 -10.25
CA MET A 200 21.25 -20.67 -9.29
C MET A 200 20.03 -21.61 -9.20
N GLY A 201 20.18 -22.84 -9.70
CA GLY A 201 19.19 -23.90 -9.49
C GLY A 201 18.86 -24.07 -8.01
N GLN A 202 17.73 -24.73 -7.69
CA GLN A 202 17.38 -25.08 -6.31
C GLN A 202 18.35 -26.13 -5.73
N GLY A 203 19.59 -25.73 -5.51
CA GLY A 203 20.53 -26.41 -4.62
C GLY A 203 20.29 -25.95 -3.19
N ALA A 204 20.64 -26.80 -2.22
CA ALA A 204 20.50 -26.57 -0.78
C ALA A 204 21.40 -25.45 -0.21
N SER A 205 21.71 -24.42 -1.00
CA SER A 205 22.45 -23.26 -0.51
C SER A 205 21.60 -22.51 0.50
N LYS A 206 22.13 -22.40 1.72
CA LYS A 206 21.55 -21.60 2.81
C LYS A 206 21.63 -20.10 2.54
N THR A 207 22.25 -19.68 1.43
CA THR A 207 22.42 -18.28 1.05
C THR A 207 21.92 -18.04 -0.37
N SER A 208 21.25 -16.91 -0.59
CA SER A 208 20.95 -16.39 -1.93
C SER A 208 21.58 -15.04 -2.16
N PHE A 209 21.91 -14.78 -3.41
CA PHE A 209 22.47 -13.53 -3.89
C PHE A 209 21.52 -12.92 -4.92
N LYS A 210 21.32 -11.61 -4.83
CA LYS A 210 20.61 -10.80 -5.81
C LYS A 210 21.49 -9.63 -6.21
N LEU A 211 21.57 -9.41 -7.52
CA LEU A 211 22.19 -8.25 -8.13
C LEU A 211 21.09 -7.28 -8.54
N LEU A 212 21.20 -6.04 -8.06
CA LEU A 212 20.37 -4.93 -8.52
C LEU A 212 21.25 -3.96 -9.30
N GLU A 213 20.76 -3.51 -10.45
CA GLU A 213 21.42 -2.52 -11.30
C GLU A 213 20.43 -1.42 -11.62
N LEU A 214 20.77 -0.20 -11.23
CA LEU A 214 20.00 1.01 -11.45
C LEU A 214 20.80 1.91 -12.40
N THR A 215 20.16 2.35 -13.46
CA THR A 215 20.75 3.22 -14.48
C THR A 215 20.01 4.54 -14.50
N ALA A 216 20.77 5.64 -14.44
CA ALA A 216 20.29 7.00 -14.62
C ALA A 216 19.04 7.35 -13.79
N LEU A 217 19.08 7.08 -12.48
CA LEU A 217 18.11 7.65 -11.56
C LEU A 217 18.36 9.15 -11.47
N SER A 218 17.34 9.96 -11.74
CA SER A 218 17.40 11.40 -11.54
C SER A 218 16.19 11.91 -10.76
N VAL A 219 16.38 13.03 -10.07
CA VAL A 219 15.32 13.74 -9.37
C VAL A 219 15.42 15.21 -9.71
N TYR A 220 14.33 15.82 -10.12
CA TYR A 220 14.28 17.23 -10.48
C TYR A 220 13.14 17.98 -9.78
N CYS A 221 13.27 19.30 -9.72
CA CYS A 221 12.25 20.22 -9.23
C CYS A 221 12.24 21.47 -10.11
N ASP A 222 11.25 21.56 -11.00
CA ASP A 222 11.13 22.65 -11.96
C ASP A 222 10.08 23.67 -11.50
N SER A 223 10.36 24.95 -11.76
CA SER A 223 9.33 25.98 -11.74
C SER A 223 8.52 25.88 -13.02
N ILE A 224 7.19 25.76 -12.88
CA ILE A 224 6.27 25.73 -14.03
C ILE A 224 5.22 26.82 -13.87
N THR A 225 4.37 26.94 -14.88
CA THR A 225 3.18 27.79 -14.84
C THR A 225 1.94 26.91 -14.92
N ALA A 226 0.80 27.39 -14.42
CA ALA A 226 -0.42 26.58 -14.27
C ALA A 226 -0.99 26.08 -15.62
N ASP A 227 -0.66 26.75 -16.73
CA ASP A 227 -0.98 26.34 -18.10
C ASP A 227 -0.15 25.16 -18.61
N HIS A 228 0.96 24.83 -17.95
CA HIS A 228 1.82 23.68 -18.27
C HIS A 228 1.50 22.42 -17.45
N LEU A 229 0.40 22.41 -16.68
CA LEU A 229 -0.06 21.22 -15.97
C LEU A 229 -0.54 20.16 -16.95
N LEU A 230 -0.08 18.93 -16.79
CA LEU A 230 -0.36 17.82 -17.70
C LEU A 230 -1.62 17.03 -17.29
N GLY A 231 -2.16 17.30 -16.10
CA GLY A 231 -3.22 16.50 -15.50
C GLY A 231 -4.56 16.47 -16.23
N SER A 232 -4.82 17.40 -17.15
CA SER A 232 -6.06 17.46 -17.95
C SER A 232 -5.90 16.91 -19.38
N LEU A 233 -4.70 16.47 -19.76
CA LEU A 233 -4.43 15.97 -21.11
C LEU A 233 -5.07 14.59 -21.33
N SER A 234 -5.45 14.31 -22.58
CA SER A 234 -5.81 12.94 -22.97
C SER A 234 -4.58 12.02 -22.89
N LEU A 235 -4.80 10.69 -22.83
CA LEU A 235 -3.68 9.73 -22.74
C LEU A 235 -2.69 9.88 -23.90
N ALA A 236 -3.17 10.13 -25.12
CA ALA A 236 -2.30 10.32 -26.29
C ALA A 236 -1.46 11.60 -26.19
N GLU A 237 -2.04 12.70 -25.73
CA GLU A 237 -1.32 13.97 -25.53
C GLU A 237 -0.33 13.87 -24.37
N LEU A 238 -0.70 13.15 -23.29
CA LEU A 238 0.17 12.91 -22.14
C LEU A 238 1.43 12.14 -22.54
N VAL A 239 1.30 11.09 -23.36
CA VAL A 239 2.45 10.31 -23.86
C VAL A 239 3.45 11.25 -24.55
N VAL A 240 2.96 12.14 -25.40
CA VAL A 240 3.79 13.12 -26.12
C VAL A 240 4.42 14.11 -25.14
N ALA A 241 3.62 14.70 -24.24
CA ALA A 241 4.11 15.71 -23.30
C ALA A 241 5.16 15.16 -22.32
N MET A 242 4.94 13.95 -21.78
CA MET A 242 5.91 13.28 -20.90
C MET A 242 7.20 12.94 -21.65
N SER A 243 7.11 12.51 -22.91
CA SER A 243 8.30 12.25 -23.73
C SER A 243 9.12 13.53 -23.99
N GLN A 244 8.47 14.68 -24.15
CA GLN A 244 9.14 15.97 -24.29
C GLN A 244 9.79 16.41 -22.97
N CYS A 245 9.14 16.16 -21.84
CA CYS A 245 9.71 16.44 -20.53
C CYS A 245 11.05 15.72 -20.32
N LEU A 246 11.23 14.49 -20.80
CA LEU A 246 12.50 13.77 -20.67
C LEU A 246 13.68 14.42 -21.42
N VAL A 247 13.42 15.27 -22.41
CA VAL A 247 14.44 15.91 -23.25
C VAL A 247 14.69 17.36 -22.83
N GLN A 248 13.81 17.95 -22.01
CA GLN A 248 13.94 19.33 -21.58
C GLN A 248 15.06 19.49 -20.53
N GLU A 249 15.56 20.71 -20.38
CA GLU A 249 16.50 21.02 -19.30
C GLU A 249 15.76 21.10 -17.96
N HIS A 250 16.09 20.16 -17.07
CA HIS A 250 15.54 20.09 -15.72
C HIS A 250 16.45 20.73 -14.69
N GLN A 251 15.84 21.30 -13.64
CA GLN A 251 16.55 21.74 -12.45
C GLN A 251 16.73 20.55 -11.48
N PHE A 252 17.82 19.82 -11.66
CA PHE A 252 18.08 18.59 -10.90
C PHE A 252 18.37 18.85 -9.41
N LEU A 253 17.69 18.08 -8.57
CA LEU A 253 18.07 17.84 -7.17
C LEU A 253 19.13 16.74 -7.07
N LEU A 254 18.98 15.74 -7.94
CA LEU A 254 19.91 14.64 -8.16
C LEU A 254 20.06 14.48 -9.66
N SER A 255 21.23 14.81 -10.19
CA SER A 255 21.54 14.53 -11.60
C SER A 255 21.51 13.02 -11.85
N PRO A 256 21.35 12.56 -13.10
CA PRO A 256 21.30 11.13 -13.40
C PRO A 256 22.49 10.36 -12.82
N VAL A 257 22.19 9.41 -11.92
CA VAL A 257 23.18 8.57 -11.23
C VAL A 257 22.84 7.10 -11.44
N SER A 258 23.88 6.30 -11.66
CA SER A 258 23.78 4.85 -11.75
C SER A 258 24.37 4.19 -10.50
N ALA A 259 23.78 3.08 -10.10
CA ALA A 259 24.15 2.35 -8.90
C ALA A 259 24.04 0.85 -9.11
N GLN A 260 24.87 0.10 -8.41
CA GLN A 260 24.78 -1.36 -8.33
C GLN A 260 24.64 -1.77 -6.86
N ALA A 261 23.70 -2.66 -6.56
CA ALA A 261 23.54 -3.19 -5.21
C ALA A 261 23.66 -4.72 -5.18
N HIS A 262 24.46 -5.19 -4.24
CA HIS A 262 24.80 -6.58 -4.01
C HIS A 262 24.10 -7.07 -2.74
N ILE A 263 23.02 -7.83 -2.92
CA ILE A 263 22.20 -8.32 -1.81
C ILE A 263 22.51 -9.78 -1.53
N LYS A 264 22.98 -10.07 -0.32
CA LYS A 264 23.19 -11.43 0.20
C LYS A 264 22.18 -11.71 1.31
N ARG A 265 21.40 -12.79 1.17
CA ARG A 265 20.38 -13.21 2.14
C ARG A 265 20.64 -14.61 2.68
N ASN A 266 20.61 -14.76 4.00
CA ASN A 266 20.58 -16.04 4.68
C ASN A 266 19.14 -16.59 4.70
N LYS A 267 18.94 -17.74 4.07
CA LYS A 267 17.68 -18.45 3.91
C LYS A 267 17.37 -19.43 5.05
N SER A 268 18.18 -19.48 6.11
CA SER A 268 17.92 -20.39 7.23
C SER A 268 16.61 -20.05 7.93
N ASP A 269 15.71 -21.02 8.03
CA ASP A 269 14.43 -20.87 8.75
C ASP A 269 14.63 -20.73 10.27
N GLN A 270 15.81 -21.12 10.78
CA GLN A 270 16.12 -21.02 12.20
C GLN A 270 16.49 -19.57 12.58
N PRO A 271 16.16 -19.15 13.81
CA PRO A 271 16.65 -17.88 14.35
C PRO A 271 18.17 -17.81 14.25
N LEU A 272 18.67 -16.70 13.74
CA LEU A 272 20.11 -16.48 13.66
C LEU A 272 20.64 -16.27 15.07
N ARG A 273 21.54 -17.18 15.50
CA ARG A 273 22.18 -17.11 16.82
C ARG A 273 23.47 -16.27 16.82
N SER A 274 23.93 -15.88 15.63
CA SER A 274 25.12 -15.04 15.47
C SER A 274 24.75 -13.57 15.48
N LYS A 275 25.46 -12.78 16.29
CA LYS A 275 25.36 -11.30 16.28
C LYS A 275 26.11 -10.65 15.11
N THR A 276 27.00 -11.39 14.43
CA THR A 276 27.88 -10.87 13.37
C THR A 276 27.45 -11.30 11.97
N GLN A 277 26.50 -12.23 11.85
CA GLN A 277 25.92 -12.64 10.58
C GLN A 277 24.47 -12.15 10.50
N PRO A 278 24.24 -10.96 9.93
CA PRO A 278 22.88 -10.50 9.70
C PRO A 278 22.18 -11.38 8.66
N ARG A 279 20.85 -11.39 8.70
CA ARG A 279 20.03 -12.16 7.76
C ARG A 279 20.16 -11.62 6.33
N ILE A 280 20.39 -10.32 6.19
CA ILE A 280 20.51 -9.62 4.92
C ILE A 280 21.75 -8.72 5.02
N VAL A 281 22.59 -8.78 4.00
CA VAL A 281 23.68 -7.84 3.73
C VAL A 281 23.38 -7.19 2.40
N CYS A 282 23.48 -5.87 2.32
CA CYS A 282 23.29 -5.10 1.10
C CYS A 282 24.50 -4.18 0.93
N ASP A 283 25.35 -4.47 -0.04
CA ASP A 283 26.49 -3.64 -0.39
C ASP A 283 26.09 -2.78 -1.60
N VAL A 284 26.11 -1.46 -1.44
CA VAL A 284 25.68 -0.52 -2.48
C VAL A 284 26.91 0.19 -3.05
N HIS A 285 27.11 0.07 -4.36
CA HIS A 285 28.18 0.69 -5.12
C HIS A 285 27.62 1.86 -5.93
N LEU A 286 28.08 3.07 -5.59
CA LEU A 286 27.87 4.30 -6.35
C LEU A 286 29.22 4.98 -6.58
N GLU A 287 29.39 5.60 -7.73
CA GLU A 287 30.59 6.39 -8.04
C GLU A 287 30.51 7.79 -7.44
N GLU A 288 29.52 8.59 -7.86
CA GLU A 288 29.31 9.95 -7.41
C GLU A 288 27.81 10.24 -7.27
N VAL A 289 27.44 11.02 -6.25
CA VAL A 289 26.04 11.43 -5.99
C VAL A 289 25.98 12.96 -5.95
N PRO A 290 25.89 13.64 -7.10
CA PRO A 290 25.76 15.08 -7.14
C PRO A 290 24.36 15.48 -6.68
N ILE A 291 24.28 15.95 -5.43
CA ILE A 291 23.05 16.50 -4.85
C ILE A 291 23.20 18.02 -4.77
N SER A 292 22.31 18.75 -5.42
CA SER A 292 22.25 20.20 -5.37
C SER A 292 20.84 20.65 -4.98
N LEU A 293 20.75 21.54 -4.00
CA LEU A 293 19.48 22.09 -3.56
C LEU A 293 19.59 23.61 -3.51
N THR A 294 18.76 24.28 -4.29
CA THR A 294 18.64 25.74 -4.25
C THR A 294 17.68 26.19 -3.15
N ASP A 295 17.80 27.44 -2.71
CA ASP A 295 16.88 28.02 -1.72
C ASP A 295 15.42 28.01 -2.19
N TRP A 296 15.19 28.23 -3.48
CA TRP A 296 13.86 28.17 -4.07
C TRP A 296 13.29 26.75 -3.99
N GLN A 297 14.05 25.73 -4.40
CA GLN A 297 13.63 24.32 -4.33
C GLN A 297 13.35 23.90 -2.89
N TYR A 298 14.21 24.28 -1.93
CA TYR A 298 13.96 24.04 -0.51
C TYR A 298 12.65 24.68 -0.04
N GLY A 299 12.39 25.93 -0.45
CA GLY A 299 11.12 26.62 -0.20
C GLY A 299 9.91 25.84 -0.72
N GLN A 300 9.98 25.33 -1.96
CA GLN A 300 8.89 24.51 -2.53
C GLN A 300 8.68 23.21 -1.78
N MET A 301 9.75 22.50 -1.41
CA MET A 301 9.64 21.26 -0.65
C MET A 301 8.95 21.49 0.71
N VAL A 302 9.39 22.52 1.45
CA VAL A 302 8.80 22.86 2.75
C VAL A 302 7.35 23.33 2.59
N GLY A 303 7.06 24.14 1.58
CA GLY A 303 5.72 24.61 1.26
C GLY A 303 4.78 23.46 0.91
N CYS A 304 5.23 22.57 0.02
CA CYS A 304 4.53 21.34 -0.38
C CYS A 304 4.16 20.47 0.82
N VAL A 305 5.14 20.13 1.68
CA VAL A 305 4.89 19.30 2.87
C VAL A 305 3.84 19.96 3.78
N LYS A 306 3.97 21.27 4.04
CA LYS A 306 2.99 22.01 4.87
C LYS A 306 1.60 22.05 4.22
N GLY A 307 1.53 22.28 2.92
CA GLY A 307 0.29 22.35 2.17
C GLY A 307 -0.41 21.00 2.08
N LEU A 308 0.32 19.90 1.82
CA LEU A 308 -0.24 18.54 1.88
C LEU A 308 -0.77 18.21 3.27
N LEU A 309 -0.04 18.53 4.35
CA LEU A 309 -0.56 18.35 5.72
C LEU A 309 -1.84 19.16 5.97
N HIS A 310 -1.93 20.36 5.41
CA HIS A 310 -3.13 21.19 5.47
C HIS A 310 -4.29 20.54 4.70
N ILE A 311 -4.07 20.07 3.47
CA ILE A 311 -5.08 19.39 2.65
C ILE A 311 -5.57 18.13 3.35
N ASP A 312 -4.68 17.27 3.85
CA ASP A 312 -5.05 16.07 4.63
C ASP A 312 -5.94 16.41 5.83
N LYS A 313 -5.57 17.45 6.59
CA LYS A 313 -6.41 17.94 7.69
C LYS A 313 -7.78 18.40 7.20
N CYS A 314 -7.84 19.15 6.11
CA CYS A 314 -9.09 19.61 5.51
C CYS A 314 -9.96 18.44 5.05
N CYS A 315 -9.42 17.49 4.27
CA CYS A 315 -10.14 16.31 3.79
C CYS A 315 -10.77 15.51 4.94
N ARG A 316 -10.02 15.22 6.00
CA ARG A 316 -10.54 14.46 7.16
C ARG A 316 -11.69 15.16 7.89
N LEU A 317 -11.64 16.48 7.96
CA LEU A 317 -12.59 17.28 8.74
C LEU A 317 -13.77 17.75 7.89
N ARG A 318 -13.63 17.79 6.57
CA ARG A 318 -14.63 18.36 5.65
C ARG A 318 -16.01 17.72 5.75
N LYS A 319 -16.10 16.42 6.06
CA LYS A 319 -17.35 15.70 6.34
C LYS A 319 -18.19 16.24 7.51
N TYR A 320 -17.62 17.16 8.30
CA TYR A 320 -18.31 17.84 9.40
C TYR A 320 -18.65 19.29 9.09
N ARG A 321 -18.29 19.77 7.89
CA ARG A 321 -18.53 21.13 7.45
C ARG A 321 -20.05 21.33 7.31
N PRO A 322 -20.63 22.40 7.87
CA PRO A 322 -22.04 22.69 7.64
C PRO A 322 -22.31 23.05 6.17
N ASP A 323 -23.41 22.54 5.61
CA ASP A 323 -23.88 22.87 4.26
C ASP A 323 -24.58 24.24 4.17
N VAL A 324 -24.87 24.83 5.33
CA VAL A 324 -25.55 26.13 5.46
C VAL A 324 -24.56 27.29 5.47
N SER A 325 -25.01 28.47 5.06
CA SER A 325 -24.16 29.66 5.11
C SER A 325 -23.80 30.04 6.56
N VAL A 326 -22.66 30.74 6.74
CA VAL A 326 -22.25 31.23 8.07
C VAL A 326 -23.32 32.14 8.69
N LYS A 327 -24.07 32.87 7.85
CA LYS A 327 -25.16 33.75 8.30
C LYS A 327 -26.37 32.99 8.79
N GLU A 328 -26.71 31.87 8.16
CA GLU A 328 -27.86 31.03 8.55
C GLU A 328 -27.64 30.31 9.87
N SER A 329 -26.45 29.74 10.09
CA SER A 329 -26.15 29.04 11.35
C SER A 329 -24.72 29.29 11.84
N PRO A 330 -24.47 30.46 12.45
CA PRO A 330 -23.16 30.75 13.04
C PRO A 330 -22.73 29.70 14.06
N ARG A 331 -23.70 29.13 14.81
CA ARG A 331 -23.44 28.11 15.83
C ARG A 331 -22.92 26.80 15.23
N ALA A 332 -23.45 26.35 14.10
CA ALA A 332 -22.96 25.15 13.42
C ALA A 332 -21.51 25.35 12.96
N TRP A 333 -21.19 26.53 12.42
CA TRP A 333 -19.83 26.89 12.01
C TRP A 333 -18.85 26.98 13.18
N TRP A 334 -19.24 27.55 14.33
CA TRP A 334 -18.42 27.53 15.54
C TRP A 334 -18.20 26.10 16.08
N THR A 335 -19.22 25.25 16.01
CA THR A 335 -19.10 23.84 16.42
C THR A 335 -18.13 23.08 15.50
N TYR A 336 -18.21 23.33 14.19
CA TYR A 336 -17.27 22.81 13.21
C TYR A 336 -15.85 23.28 13.48
N ALA A 337 -15.64 24.59 13.66
CA ALA A 337 -14.33 25.17 13.96
C ALA A 337 -13.70 24.61 15.25
N ALA A 338 -14.51 24.45 16.31
CA ALA A 338 -14.09 23.81 17.55
C ALA A 338 -13.69 22.34 17.33
N SER A 339 -14.48 21.59 16.55
CA SER A 339 -14.18 20.19 16.20
C SER A 339 -12.91 20.02 15.37
N CYS A 340 -12.49 21.06 14.63
CA CYS A 340 -11.27 21.08 13.83
C CYS A 340 -10.00 21.44 14.64
N SER A 341 -10.17 22.06 15.79
CA SER A 341 -9.09 22.71 16.56
C SER A 341 -8.82 22.03 17.90
N VAL A 342 -9.83 21.36 18.48
CA VAL A 342 -9.74 20.75 19.82
C VAL A 342 -9.81 19.22 19.70
N PRO A 343 -8.71 18.49 19.93
CA PRO A 343 -8.70 17.03 20.00
C PRO A 343 -9.70 16.53 21.06
N GLY A 344 -10.56 15.57 20.71
CA GLY A 344 -11.51 14.98 21.66
C GLY A 344 -12.73 15.86 22.01
N TRP A 345 -12.94 17.01 21.35
CA TRP A 345 -14.13 17.84 21.57
C TRP A 345 -15.46 17.10 21.31
N ARG A 346 -15.44 16.12 20.41
CA ARG A 346 -16.57 15.24 20.18
C ARG A 346 -16.78 14.35 21.40
N ARG A 347 -17.58 14.84 22.35
CA ARG A 347 -18.17 14.04 23.42
C ARG A 347 -18.98 12.92 22.79
N GLU A 348 -18.80 11.69 23.25
CA GLU A 348 -19.74 10.62 22.92
C GLU A 348 -21.15 11.04 23.37
N PRO A 349 -22.19 10.81 22.55
CA PRO A 349 -23.55 11.19 22.91
C PRO A 349 -24.03 10.48 24.18
N ALA A 350 -24.98 11.09 24.89
CA ALA A 350 -25.71 10.43 25.97
C ALA A 350 -26.40 9.14 25.45
N GLY A 351 -26.46 8.08 26.28
CA GLY A 351 -26.94 6.75 25.87
C GLY A 351 -25.83 5.77 25.46
N ALA A 352 -24.60 6.00 25.91
CA ALA A 352 -23.43 5.19 25.57
C ALA A 352 -23.62 3.68 25.82
N TRP A 353 -24.34 3.29 26.88
CA TRP A 353 -24.55 1.88 27.22
C TRP A 353 -25.53 1.15 26.29
N ASP A 354 -26.65 1.76 25.92
CA ASP A 354 -27.60 1.13 24.98
C ASP A 354 -26.98 1.00 23.59
N ARG A 355 -26.23 2.03 23.16
CA ARG A 355 -25.46 1.97 21.91
C ARG A 355 -24.33 0.95 21.99
N ALA A 356 -23.61 0.84 23.12
CA ALA A 356 -22.58 -0.17 23.31
C ALA A 356 -23.17 -1.59 23.28
N LEU A 357 -24.33 -1.81 23.92
CA LEU A 357 -25.04 -3.07 23.88
C LEU A 357 -25.49 -3.43 22.45
N GLN A 358 -26.04 -2.46 21.71
CA GLN A 358 -26.41 -2.69 20.31
C GLN A 358 -25.17 -3.01 19.47
N ARG A 359 -24.08 -2.26 19.62
CA ARG A 359 -22.81 -2.53 18.93
C ARG A 359 -22.28 -3.94 19.24
N ALA A 360 -22.37 -4.39 20.49
CA ALA A 360 -21.97 -5.74 20.86
C ALA A 360 -22.82 -6.81 20.14
N LYS A 361 -24.15 -6.61 20.05
CA LYS A 361 -25.05 -7.50 19.29
C LYS A 361 -24.71 -7.51 17.81
N ASP A 362 -24.48 -6.33 17.21
CA ASP A 362 -24.11 -6.19 15.81
C ASP A 362 -22.78 -6.90 15.52
N ASN A 363 -21.80 -6.79 16.41
CA ASN A 363 -20.51 -7.46 16.28
C ASN A 363 -20.65 -8.98 16.26
N VAL A 364 -21.45 -9.55 17.17
CA VAL A 364 -21.72 -11.00 17.20
C VAL A 364 -22.41 -11.43 15.91
N ALA A 365 -23.46 -10.73 15.50
CA ALA A 365 -24.19 -11.02 14.26
C ALA A 365 -23.29 -10.92 13.02
N TYR A 366 -22.42 -9.91 12.94
CA TYR A 366 -21.47 -9.73 11.86
C TYR A 366 -20.47 -10.89 11.78
N VAL A 367 -19.87 -11.28 12.92
CA VAL A 367 -18.94 -12.42 12.98
C VAL A 367 -19.64 -13.72 12.56
N ASP A 368 -20.88 -13.96 12.99
CA ASP A 368 -21.65 -15.14 12.61
C ASP A 368 -21.97 -15.19 11.10
N ILE A 369 -22.33 -14.04 10.51
CA ILE A 369 -22.56 -13.91 9.06
C ILE A 369 -21.25 -14.18 8.33
N TYR A 370 -20.17 -13.56 8.75
CA TYR A 370 -18.88 -13.65 8.08
C TYR A 370 -18.26 -15.05 8.22
N TYR A 371 -18.45 -15.73 9.34
CA TYR A 371 -18.09 -17.13 9.54
C TYR A 371 -18.76 -18.04 8.50
N LYS A 372 -20.05 -17.81 8.21
CA LYS A 372 -20.77 -18.56 7.17
C LYS A 372 -20.21 -18.29 5.77
N ILE A 373 -19.83 -17.05 5.47
CA ILE A 373 -19.20 -16.67 4.20
C ILE A 373 -17.86 -17.38 4.03
N LEU A 374 -17.03 -17.40 5.07
CA LEU A 374 -15.72 -18.04 5.02
C LEU A 374 -15.80 -19.57 4.93
N THR A 375 -16.77 -20.20 5.61
CA THR A 375 -16.93 -21.67 5.60
C THR A 375 -17.62 -22.20 4.34
N ASN A 376 -18.54 -21.43 3.75
CA ASN A 376 -19.21 -21.82 2.51
C ASN A 376 -19.37 -20.61 1.57
N PRO A 377 -18.34 -20.32 0.75
CA PRO A 377 -18.33 -19.16 -0.16
C PRO A 377 -19.45 -19.18 -1.21
N THR A 378 -19.96 -20.36 -1.52
CA THR A 378 -21.05 -20.59 -2.48
C THR A 378 -22.45 -20.45 -1.88
N ALA A 379 -22.58 -20.30 -0.56
CA ALA A 379 -23.88 -20.16 0.08
C ALA A 379 -24.47 -18.77 -0.16
N THR A 380 -25.72 -18.73 -0.65
CA THR A 380 -26.46 -17.48 -0.77
C THR A 380 -26.80 -16.93 0.62
N ILE A 381 -26.27 -15.75 0.94
CA ILE A 381 -26.58 -15.04 2.18
C ILE A 381 -28.02 -14.51 2.10
N LEU A 382 -28.77 -14.58 3.21
CA LEU A 382 -30.12 -14.03 3.27
C LEU A 382 -30.10 -12.51 3.04
N PRO A 383 -31.12 -11.92 2.36
CA PRO A 383 -31.14 -10.48 2.09
C PRO A 383 -30.99 -9.62 3.36
N GLU A 384 -31.64 -9.99 4.46
CA GLU A 384 -31.54 -9.27 5.74
C GLU A 384 -30.13 -9.30 6.34
N GLN A 385 -29.44 -10.43 6.24
CA GLN A 385 -28.06 -10.58 6.70
C GLN A 385 -27.10 -9.76 5.84
N LYS A 386 -27.36 -9.70 4.53
CA LYS A 386 -26.59 -8.85 3.62
C LYS A 386 -26.76 -7.37 3.98
N ILE A 387 -28.00 -6.92 4.19
CA ILE A 387 -28.28 -5.53 4.60
C ILE A 387 -27.57 -5.19 5.92
N LEU A 388 -27.63 -6.08 6.92
CA LEU A 388 -26.95 -5.87 8.20
C LEU A 388 -25.43 -5.80 8.02
N LYS A 389 -24.84 -6.74 7.28
CA LYS A 389 -23.40 -6.77 6.98
C LYS A 389 -22.96 -5.46 6.30
N ASP A 390 -23.65 -5.06 5.24
CA ASP A 390 -23.28 -3.90 4.44
C ASP A 390 -23.46 -2.60 5.24
N SER A 391 -24.48 -2.51 6.10
CA SER A 391 -24.65 -1.40 7.06
C SER A 391 -23.49 -1.29 8.05
N ILE A 392 -23.08 -2.43 8.65
CA ILE A 392 -21.94 -2.48 9.58
C ILE A 392 -20.64 -2.10 8.84
N GLU A 393 -20.41 -2.62 7.64
CA GLU A 393 -19.24 -2.27 6.83
C GLU A 393 -19.22 -0.81 6.42
N THR A 394 -20.39 -0.17 6.26
CA THR A 394 -20.50 1.25 5.98
C THR A 394 -20.15 2.09 7.22
N GLU A 395 -20.76 1.80 8.38
CA GLU A 395 -20.60 2.59 9.62
C GLU A 395 -19.20 2.46 10.25
N ARG A 396 -18.62 1.25 10.24
CA ARG A 396 -17.42 0.92 11.03
C ARG A 396 -16.12 1.37 10.37
N GLY A 397 -15.13 1.69 11.19
CA GLY A 397 -13.76 1.94 10.75
C GLY A 397 -13.02 0.66 10.32
N TYR A 398 -11.92 0.81 9.58
CA TYR A 398 -11.09 -0.33 9.14
C TYR A 398 -10.61 -1.19 10.31
N GLU A 399 -10.04 -0.58 11.36
CA GLU A 399 -9.48 -1.33 12.51
C GLU A 399 -10.56 -2.11 13.28
N GLU A 400 -11.77 -1.56 13.39
CA GLU A 400 -12.90 -2.26 14.03
C GLU A 400 -13.31 -3.50 13.23
N LEU A 401 -13.49 -3.36 11.91
CA LEU A 401 -13.84 -4.48 11.02
C LEU A 401 -12.74 -5.51 10.94
N ARG A 402 -11.47 -5.07 10.90
CA ARG A 402 -10.30 -5.94 10.93
C ARG A 402 -10.32 -6.83 12.17
N ALA A 403 -10.53 -6.26 13.35
CA ALA A 403 -10.60 -7.03 14.58
C ALA A 403 -11.71 -8.09 14.54
N LEU A 404 -12.91 -7.74 14.03
CA LEU A 404 -14.02 -8.70 13.89
C LEU A 404 -13.69 -9.83 12.91
N ARG A 405 -13.09 -9.52 11.76
CA ARG A 405 -12.67 -10.53 10.77
C ARG A 405 -11.55 -11.42 11.31
N GLU A 406 -10.59 -10.86 12.06
CA GLU A 406 -9.52 -11.62 12.71
C GLU A 406 -10.07 -12.59 13.78
N VAL A 407 -11.07 -12.19 14.56
CA VAL A 407 -11.76 -13.10 15.51
C VAL A 407 -12.40 -14.27 14.76
N CYS A 408 -13.06 -14.00 13.63
CA CYS A 408 -13.64 -15.04 12.78
C CYS A 408 -12.56 -16.00 12.24
N SER A 409 -11.47 -15.46 11.71
CA SER A 409 -10.32 -16.22 11.21
C SER A 409 -9.71 -17.12 12.29
N LEU A 410 -9.47 -16.58 13.49
CA LEU A 410 -8.98 -17.36 14.64
C LEU A 410 -9.93 -18.49 15.03
N SER A 411 -11.24 -18.22 15.01
CA SER A 411 -12.27 -19.22 15.34
C SER A 411 -12.20 -20.42 14.39
N LEU A 412 -11.99 -20.16 13.09
CA LEU A 412 -11.83 -21.20 12.07
C LEU A 412 -10.52 -21.98 12.19
N THR A 413 -9.43 -21.30 12.55
CA THR A 413 -8.12 -21.95 12.74
C THR A 413 -8.10 -22.82 14.01
N LEU A 414 -8.86 -22.45 15.05
CA LEU A 414 -8.93 -23.14 16.34
C LEU A 414 -9.97 -24.29 16.39
N THR A 415 -10.76 -24.49 15.34
CA THR A 415 -11.69 -25.63 15.23
C THR A 415 -11.13 -26.78 14.38
N PRO A 416 -10.17 -27.59 14.84
CA PRO A 416 -9.99 -28.93 14.30
C PRO A 416 -10.99 -29.86 15.01
N ALA A 417 -11.97 -30.38 14.28
CA ALA A 417 -12.82 -31.51 14.69
C ALA A 417 -13.39 -31.46 16.12
N ARG A 418 -14.51 -30.75 16.34
CA ARG A 418 -15.42 -31.04 17.46
C ARG A 418 -16.80 -31.38 16.95
N ASN A 419 -17.11 -32.68 16.99
CA ASN A 419 -18.49 -33.15 17.00
C ASN A 419 -19.23 -32.49 18.17
N GLY A 420 -20.32 -31.79 17.83
CA GLY A 420 -21.45 -31.50 18.71
C GLY A 420 -21.14 -30.89 20.09
N ASN A 421 -20.94 -29.57 20.14
CA ASN A 421 -21.64 -28.70 21.10
C ASN A 421 -21.30 -27.22 20.84
N ASN A 422 -22.36 -26.41 20.72
CA ASN A 422 -22.30 -24.94 20.57
C ASN A 422 -22.00 -24.28 21.92
N ASP A 423 -20.74 -23.97 22.20
CA ASP A 423 -20.39 -22.97 23.21
C ASP A 423 -19.69 -21.79 22.52
N TYR A 424 -20.37 -20.65 22.46
CA TYR A 424 -19.85 -19.40 21.92
C TYR A 424 -18.83 -18.79 22.90
N PHE A 425 -17.60 -18.56 22.45
CA PHE A 425 -16.63 -17.76 23.22
C PHE A 425 -16.93 -16.27 23.04
N LEU A 426 -17.41 -15.62 24.11
CA LEU A 426 -17.44 -14.17 24.24
C LEU A 426 -16.00 -13.66 24.42
N VAL A 427 -15.35 -13.26 23.33
CA VAL A 427 -14.11 -12.47 23.41
C VAL A 427 -14.51 -11.00 23.49
N VAL A 428 -14.61 -10.47 24.71
CA VAL A 428 -14.73 -9.03 24.95
C VAL A 428 -13.36 -8.40 24.69
N VAL A 429 -13.17 -7.82 23.51
CA VAL A 429 -11.99 -6.97 23.23
C VAL A 429 -12.23 -5.64 23.95
N SER A 430 -11.72 -5.51 25.18
CA SER A 430 -11.62 -4.22 25.86
C SER A 430 -10.32 -3.54 25.43
N HIS A 431 -10.44 -2.40 24.76
CA HIS A 431 -9.31 -1.48 24.59
C HIS A 431 -9.17 -0.67 25.89
N SER A 432 -8.20 -1.02 26.71
CA SER A 432 -7.77 -0.17 27.82
C SER A 432 -6.97 1.01 27.25
N TYR A 433 -7.59 2.18 27.21
CA TYR A 433 -6.83 3.43 27.11
C TYR A 433 -6.05 3.62 28.41
N PRO A 434 -4.75 3.97 28.37
CA PRO A 434 -4.03 4.34 29.58
C PRO A 434 -4.64 5.64 30.12
N GLY A 435 -5.44 5.49 31.17
CA GLY A 435 -5.91 6.62 31.96
C GLY A 435 -4.70 7.33 32.56
N LYS A 436 -4.55 8.61 32.26
CA LYS A 436 -3.76 9.51 33.10
C LYS A 436 -4.38 9.49 34.49
N GLU A 437 -3.71 8.83 35.44
CA GLU A 437 -3.93 9.06 36.85
C GLU A 437 -3.71 10.56 37.11
N ARG A 438 -4.79 11.23 37.51
CA ARG A 438 -4.70 12.50 38.24
C ARG A 438 -4.44 12.11 39.69
N GLU A 439 -3.22 12.34 40.15
CA GLU A 439 -3.01 12.82 41.51
C GLU A 439 -3.04 14.36 41.50
#